data_AF-M2RAC2-F1
#
_entry.id   AF-M2RAC2-F1
#
_cell.length_a   1.000
_cell.length_b   1.000
_cell.length_c   1.000
_cell.angle_alpha   90.00
_cell.angle_beta   90.00
_cell.angle_gamma   90.00
#
_symmetry.space_group_name_H-M   'P 1'
#
loop_
_entity.id
_entity.type
_entity.pdbx_description
1 polymer ?
#
loop_
_entity_poly.entity_id
_entity_poly.type
_entity_poly.pdbx_seq_one_letter_code
_entity_poly.pdbx_strand_id
1 'polypeptide(L)'
;MSAPQWFVPVKAGDAKVPAYYPTDDMIQEQKKKLRTRKGAKITALDKPAWNLEKLRKSIVPGAILIIVAGKYAGKKVVFLKQCIKSGALIVTGPFKINGVPLMRINQRYVIATSQKVDVSKVDTTG
;
A
#
# COMPACT_ATOMS: atom_id res chain seq x y z
N MET A 1 -10.52 54.18 17.92
CA MET A 1 -10.46 52.72 18.16
C MET A 1 -10.72 52.02 16.83
N SER A 2 -9.70 51.40 16.24
CA SER A 2 -9.80 50.71 14.94
C SER A 2 -10.36 49.31 15.13
N ALA A 3 -11.28 48.88 14.26
CA ALA A 3 -11.89 47.56 14.32
C ALA A 3 -10.82 46.45 14.14
N PRO A 4 -10.96 45.31 14.85
CA PRO A 4 -10.02 44.19 14.75
C PRO A 4 -10.14 43.45 13.41
N GLN A 5 -8.99 43.03 12.86
CA GLN A 5 -8.81 42.44 11.52
C GLN A 5 -9.63 41.19 11.18
N TRP A 6 -10.33 40.58 12.14
CA TRP A 6 -11.17 39.41 11.90
C TRP A 6 -12.62 39.76 11.54
N PHE A 7 -13.03 41.02 11.69
CA PHE A 7 -14.38 41.47 11.36
C PHE A 7 -14.48 41.89 9.89
N VAL A 8 -15.11 41.05 9.06
CA VAL A 8 -15.39 41.36 7.65
C VAL A 8 -16.87 41.77 7.53
N PRO A 9 -17.20 43.04 7.21
CA PRO A 9 -18.57 43.44 6.99
C PRO A 9 -19.06 42.86 5.64
N VAL A 10 -19.98 41.90 5.70
CA VAL A 10 -20.65 41.37 4.50
C VAL A 10 -21.73 42.37 4.07
N LYS A 11 -21.66 42.83 2.80
CA LYS A 11 -22.64 43.73 2.18
C LYS A 11 -24.05 43.14 2.25
N ALA A 12 -25.01 43.95 2.70
CA ALA A 12 -26.44 43.65 2.65
C ALA A 12 -26.86 43.50 1.17
N GLY A 13 -27.06 42.26 0.71
CA GLY A 13 -27.45 42.00 -0.68
C GLY A 13 -27.71 40.52 -0.98
N ASP A 14 -26.71 39.65 -0.85
CA ASP A 14 -26.80 38.30 -1.43
C ASP A 14 -26.17 37.19 -0.57
N ALA A 15 -26.46 37.16 0.73
CA ALA A 15 -26.17 36.01 1.56
C ALA A 15 -27.50 35.37 1.99
N LYS A 16 -27.89 34.29 1.30
CA LYS A 16 -29.03 33.45 1.71
C LYS A 16 -28.63 32.74 3.01
N VAL A 17 -28.94 33.37 4.14
CA VAL A 17 -28.73 32.80 5.47
C VAL A 17 -29.57 31.52 5.53
N PRO A 18 -28.98 30.33 5.80
CA PRO A 18 -29.76 29.12 5.91
C PRO A 18 -30.77 29.30 7.05
N ALA A 19 -32.03 28.92 6.81
CA ALA A 19 -33.13 29.07 7.77
C ALA A 19 -32.96 28.25 9.07
N TYR A 20 -31.89 27.47 9.19
CA TYR A 20 -31.58 26.59 10.30
C TYR A 20 -30.08 26.71 10.63
N TYR A 21 -29.75 27.19 11.83
CA TYR A 21 -28.40 27.19 12.40
C TYR A 21 -28.26 25.94 13.28
N PRO A 22 -27.59 24.86 12.83
CA PRO A 22 -27.36 23.71 13.68
C PRO A 22 -26.33 24.08 14.75
N THR A 23 -26.63 23.83 16.02
CA THR A 23 -25.65 23.91 17.12
C THR A 23 -24.48 22.90 16.96
N ASP A 24 -24.57 22.06 15.92
CA ASP A 24 -23.78 20.86 15.65
C ASP A 24 -22.97 20.97 14.34
N ASP A 25 -22.59 22.17 13.91
CA ASP A 25 -21.72 22.36 12.73
C ASP A 25 -20.43 21.53 12.84
N MET A 26 -19.90 21.40 14.06
CA MET A 26 -18.77 20.52 14.36
C MET A 26 -19.09 19.03 14.17
N ILE A 27 -20.29 18.57 14.57
CA ILE A 27 -20.70 17.17 14.43
C ILE A 27 -21.00 16.83 12.97
N GLN A 28 -21.61 17.74 12.22
CA GLN A 28 -21.86 17.54 10.79
C GLN A 28 -20.55 17.56 10.00
N GLU A 29 -19.63 18.47 10.33
CA GLU A 29 -18.31 18.52 9.70
C GLU A 29 -17.48 17.27 10.06
N GLN A 30 -17.52 16.81 11.31
CA GLN A 30 -16.90 15.54 11.72
C GLN A 30 -17.53 14.34 11.01
N LYS A 31 -18.86 14.25 10.90
CA LYS A 31 -19.56 13.19 10.14
C LYS A 31 -19.22 13.26 8.65
N LYS A 32 -19.06 14.44 8.06
CA LYS A 32 -18.66 14.64 6.66
C LYS A 32 -17.20 14.23 6.44
N LYS A 33 -16.29 14.60 7.36
CA LYS A 33 -14.88 14.15 7.42
C LYS A 33 -14.78 12.64 7.65
N LEU A 34 -15.69 12.04 8.42
CA LEU A 34 -15.79 10.58 8.62
C LEU A 34 -16.34 9.86 7.38
N ARG A 35 -17.28 10.47 6.65
CA ARG A 35 -17.80 9.96 5.36
C ARG A 35 -16.75 10.02 4.26
N THR A 36 -15.93 11.07 4.18
CA THR A 36 -14.81 11.15 3.22
C THR A 36 -13.65 10.23 3.58
N ARG A 37 -13.45 9.91 4.88
CA ARG A 37 -12.49 8.88 5.33
C ARG A 37 -12.99 7.45 5.14
N LYS A 38 -14.31 7.22 5.09
CA LYS A 38 -14.91 5.98 4.60
C LYS A 38 -14.87 5.96 3.07
N GLY A 39 -13.67 6.00 2.51
CA GLY A 39 -13.47 5.44 1.18
C GLY A 39 -14.00 4.00 1.17
N ALA A 40 -14.57 3.58 0.05
CA ALA A 40 -15.00 2.20 -0.15
C ALA A 40 -13.93 1.26 0.44
N LYS A 41 -14.33 0.19 1.13
CA LYS A 41 -13.38 -0.84 1.56
C LYS A 41 -12.78 -1.43 0.28
N ILE A 42 -11.70 -0.83 -0.20
CA ILE A 42 -10.95 -1.30 -1.35
C ILE A 42 -10.45 -2.66 -0.88
N THR A 43 -11.10 -3.72 -1.37
CA THR A 43 -10.59 -5.06 -1.11
C THR A 43 -9.16 -5.10 -1.65
N ALA A 44 -8.28 -5.92 -1.09
CA ALA A 44 -6.89 -5.97 -1.58
C ALA A 44 -6.79 -6.23 -3.10
N LEU A 45 -7.86 -6.76 -3.71
CA LEU A 45 -7.99 -7.03 -5.14
C LEU A 45 -8.27 -5.78 -5.99
N ASP A 46 -8.89 -4.74 -5.44
CA ASP A 46 -9.33 -3.53 -6.15
C ASP A 46 -8.35 -2.35 -5.99
N LYS A 47 -7.16 -2.60 -5.44
CA LYS A 47 -6.15 -1.53 -5.32
C LYS A 47 -5.74 -1.11 -6.74
N PRO A 48 -5.94 0.17 -7.11
CA PRO A 48 -5.55 0.65 -8.42
C PRO A 48 -4.02 0.53 -8.58
N ALA A 49 -3.56 0.25 -9.81
CA ALA A 49 -2.16 -0.12 -10.11
C ALA A 49 -1.11 0.89 -9.62
N TRP A 50 -1.49 2.14 -9.35
CA TRP A 50 -0.62 3.17 -8.78
C TRP A 50 -0.25 2.95 -7.30
N ASN A 51 -0.98 2.09 -6.59
CA ASN A 51 -0.74 1.77 -5.18
C ASN A 51 0.08 0.47 -4.97
N LEU A 52 0.66 -0.07 -6.05
CA LEU A 52 1.50 -1.25 -5.99
C LEU A 52 2.91 -0.89 -5.48
N GLU A 53 3.48 -1.71 -4.59
CA GLU A 53 4.86 -1.50 -4.11
C GLU A 53 5.83 -1.51 -5.29
N LYS A 54 6.56 -0.41 -5.48
CA LYS A 54 7.57 -0.30 -6.54
C LYS A 54 8.71 -1.27 -6.26
N LEU A 55 8.97 -2.17 -7.20
CA LEU A 55 10.04 -3.14 -7.08
C LEU A 55 11.42 -2.45 -7.13
N ARG A 56 12.27 -2.68 -6.13
CA ARG A 56 13.71 -2.35 -6.18
C ARG A 56 14.36 -3.01 -7.41
N LYS A 57 15.22 -2.24 -8.10
CA LYS A 57 15.93 -2.66 -9.32
C LYS A 57 16.77 -3.94 -9.17
N SER A 58 17.24 -4.24 -7.96
CA SER A 58 18.05 -5.43 -7.68
C SER A 58 17.24 -6.73 -7.65
N ILE A 59 15.91 -6.65 -7.53
CA ILE A 59 15.04 -7.82 -7.50
C ILE A 59 14.59 -8.09 -8.92
N VAL A 60 15.21 -9.09 -9.53
CA VAL A 60 14.92 -9.58 -10.89
C VAL A 60 14.34 -10.98 -10.76
N PRO A 61 13.33 -11.38 -11.56
CA PRO A 61 12.85 -12.77 -11.57
C PRO A 61 14.04 -13.74 -11.70
N GLY A 62 14.10 -14.72 -10.79
CA GLY A 62 15.21 -15.68 -10.71
C GLY A 62 16.38 -15.26 -9.84
N ALA A 63 16.41 -14.03 -9.33
CA ALA A 63 17.41 -13.62 -8.36
C ALA A 63 17.31 -14.47 -7.09
N ILE A 64 18.47 -14.82 -6.55
CA ILE A 64 18.56 -15.47 -5.24
C ILE A 64 18.45 -14.38 -4.17
N LEU A 65 17.57 -14.63 -3.22
CA LEU A 65 17.17 -13.76 -2.12
C LEU A 65 17.61 -14.39 -0.80
N ILE A 66 18.09 -13.58 0.14
CA ILE A 66 18.32 -13.99 1.52
C ILE A 66 17.21 -13.39 2.37
N ILE A 67 16.45 -14.26 3.05
CA ILE A 67 15.44 -13.82 4.02
C ILE A 67 16.15 -13.36 5.28
N VAL A 68 15.85 -12.15 5.75
CA VAL A 68 16.49 -11.58 6.94
C VAL A 68 15.71 -11.91 8.22
N ALA A 69 14.38 -12.02 8.12
CA ALA A 69 13.50 -12.14 9.28
C ALA A 69 12.49 -13.30 9.15
N GLY A 70 12.07 -13.85 10.29
CA GLY A 70 11.08 -14.93 10.40
C GLY A 70 11.70 -16.33 10.49
N LYS A 71 10.86 -17.37 10.40
CA LYS A 71 11.25 -18.77 10.56
C LYS A 71 12.35 -19.24 9.59
N TYR A 72 12.43 -18.60 8.43
CA TYR A 72 13.36 -18.96 7.36
C TYR A 72 14.50 -17.94 7.19
N ALA A 73 14.79 -17.15 8.23
CA ALA A 73 15.90 -16.23 8.23
C ALA A 73 17.24 -16.94 7.91
N GLY A 74 18.11 -16.26 7.16
CA GLY A 74 19.40 -16.79 6.69
C GLY A 74 19.31 -17.76 5.51
N LYS A 75 18.12 -18.25 5.14
CA LYS A 75 17.96 -19.16 4.01
C LYS A 75 17.99 -18.42 2.67
N LYS A 76 18.61 -19.07 1.69
CA LYS A 76 18.63 -18.62 0.28
C LYS A 76 17.38 -19.11 -0.43
N VAL A 77 16.74 -18.24 -1.18
CA VAL A 77 15.42 -18.50 -1.76
C VAL A 77 15.35 -17.86 -3.15
N VAL A 78 14.57 -18.43 -4.08
CA VAL A 78 14.47 -17.93 -5.46
C VAL A 78 13.26 -17.03 -5.60
N PHE A 79 13.46 -15.84 -6.18
CA PHE A 79 12.36 -14.94 -6.52
C PHE A 79 11.66 -15.39 -7.80
N LEU A 80 10.32 -15.46 -7.78
CA LEU A 80 9.52 -15.82 -8.96
C LEU A 80 8.88 -14.59 -9.59
N LYS A 81 7.82 -14.07 -8.96
CA LYS A 81 7.02 -12.93 -9.45
C LYS A 81 6.60 -12.03 -8.30
N GLN A 82 6.23 -10.79 -8.63
CA GLN A 82 5.54 -9.91 -7.71
C GLN A 82 4.03 -10.19 -7.75
N CYS A 83 3.39 -10.27 -6.59
CA CYS A 83 1.95 -10.49 -6.49
C CYS A 83 1.18 -9.21 -6.84
N ILE A 84 0.45 -9.21 -7.97
CA ILE A 84 -0.34 -8.08 -8.48
C ILE A 84 -1.39 -7.57 -7.47
N LYS A 85 -1.90 -8.43 -6.60
CA LYS A 85 -2.93 -8.10 -5.60
C LYS A 85 -2.39 -7.36 -4.37
N SER A 86 -1.10 -7.44 -4.08
CA SER A 86 -0.58 -6.89 -2.81
C SER A 86 0.80 -6.26 -2.88
N GLY A 87 1.50 -6.35 -4.02
CA GLY A 87 2.88 -5.87 -4.16
C GLY A 87 3.93 -6.75 -3.47
N ALA A 88 3.55 -7.82 -2.76
CA ALA A 88 4.49 -8.69 -2.08
C ALA A 88 5.23 -9.62 -3.05
N LEU A 89 6.43 -10.05 -2.71
CA LEU A 89 7.23 -11.00 -3.48
C LEU A 89 6.71 -12.42 -3.27
N ILE A 90 6.54 -13.16 -4.36
CA ILE A 90 6.34 -14.60 -4.32
C ILE A 90 7.72 -15.25 -4.46
N VAL A 91 8.07 -16.01 -3.44
CA VAL A 91 9.42 -16.52 -3.24
C VAL A 91 9.31 -18.01 -2.98
N THR A 92 10.17 -18.80 -3.62
CA THR A 92 10.20 -20.25 -3.45
C THR A 92 11.59 -20.70 -3.09
N GLY A 93 11.72 -21.47 -2.01
CA GLY A 93 12.92 -22.27 -1.82
C GLY A 93 12.59 -23.62 -2.41
N PRO A 94 13.46 -24.24 -3.21
CA PRO A 94 13.26 -25.64 -3.56
C PRO A 94 13.08 -26.44 -2.27
N PHE A 95 11.84 -26.89 -1.99
CA PHE A 95 11.45 -27.38 -0.66
C PHE A 95 12.30 -28.57 -0.23
N LYS A 96 12.68 -29.41 -1.20
CA LYS A 96 13.57 -30.56 -1.02
C LYS A 96 14.97 -30.19 -0.51
N ILE A 97 15.47 -28.99 -0.83
CA ILE A 97 16.83 -28.56 -0.49
C ILE A 97 16.80 -27.71 0.78
N ASN A 98 15.92 -26.71 0.81
CA ASN A 98 15.99 -25.66 1.83
C ASN A 98 14.86 -25.74 2.86
N GLY A 99 13.84 -26.58 2.64
CA GLY A 99 12.65 -26.70 3.50
C GLY A 99 11.79 -25.43 3.57
N VAL A 100 11.98 -24.50 2.62
CA VAL A 100 11.21 -23.27 2.50
C VAL A 100 10.10 -23.51 1.48
N PRO A 101 8.81 -23.41 1.84
CA PRO A 101 7.73 -23.56 0.86
C PRO A 101 7.59 -22.32 -0.01
N LEU A 102 6.68 -22.38 -0.99
CA LEU A 102 6.23 -21.19 -1.71
C LEU A 102 5.54 -20.23 -0.72
N MET A 103 6.09 -19.04 -0.55
CA MET A 103 5.58 -18.07 0.43
C MET A 103 5.58 -16.64 -0.12
N ARG A 104 4.76 -15.80 0.51
CA ARG A 104 4.72 -14.35 0.25
C ARG A 104 5.60 -13.61 1.23
N ILE A 105 6.50 -12.77 0.74
CA ILE A 105 7.45 -12.01 1.56
C ILE A 105 7.43 -10.54 1.12
N ASN A 106 7.48 -9.61 2.07
CA ASN A 106 7.68 -8.19 1.74
C ASN A 106 9.15 -7.93 1.37
N GLN A 107 9.38 -7.09 0.37
CA GLN A 107 10.69 -6.70 -0.13
C GLN A 107 11.65 -6.13 0.93
N ARG A 108 11.15 -5.55 2.03
CA ARG A 108 11.98 -5.02 3.13
C ARG A 108 12.76 -6.10 3.89
N TYR A 109 12.23 -7.32 3.97
CA TYR A 109 12.83 -8.40 4.75
C TYR A 109 13.76 -9.29 3.93
N VAL A 110 14.23 -8.77 2.79
CA VAL A 110 15.00 -9.53 1.81
C VAL A 110 16.23 -8.75 1.35
N ILE A 111 17.35 -9.46 1.30
CA ILE A 111 18.57 -9.00 0.64
C ILE A 111 18.65 -9.70 -0.72
N ALA A 112 18.68 -8.92 -1.79
CA ALA A 112 18.89 -9.44 -3.14
C ALA A 112 20.38 -9.70 -3.35
N THR A 113 20.72 -10.89 -3.82
CA THR A 113 22.09 -11.23 -4.21
C THR A 113 22.29 -11.01 -5.70
N SER A 114 23.56 -11.04 -6.15
CA SER A 114 23.91 -10.92 -7.57
C SER A 114 23.64 -12.19 -8.37
N GLN A 115 23.53 -13.34 -7.71
CA GLN A 115 23.30 -14.63 -8.35
C GLN A 115 21.86 -14.74 -8.87
N LYS A 116 21.74 -15.24 -10.11
CA LYS A 116 20.48 -15.40 -10.82
C LYS A 116 20.37 -16.81 -11.36
N VAL A 117 19.16 -17.34 -11.30
CA VAL A 117 18.75 -18.60 -11.92
C VAL A 117 17.79 -18.25 -13.05
N ASP A 118 17.91 -18.93 -14.18
CA ASP A 118 16.95 -18.74 -15.28
C ASP A 118 15.60 -19.39 -14.91
N VAL A 119 14.52 -18.62 -15.01
CA VAL A 119 13.15 -19.01 -14.63
C VAL A 119 12.17 -18.80 -15.78
N SER A 120 12.67 -18.56 -16.99
CA SER A 120 11.89 -18.26 -18.19
C SER A 120 10.84 -19.32 -18.54
N LYS A 121 11.12 -20.60 -18.27
CA LYS A 121 10.24 -21.74 -18.59
C LYS A 121 9.26 -22.11 -17.47
N VAL A 122 9.17 -21.33 -16.40
CA VAL A 122 8.32 -21.66 -15.25
C VAL A 122 6.97 -20.96 -15.36
N ASP A 123 5.90 -21.74 -15.36
CA ASP A 123 4.54 -21.24 -15.30
C ASP A 123 4.27 -20.65 -13.92
N THR A 124 4.11 -19.33 -13.87
CA THR A 124 3.81 -18.60 -12.63
C THR A 124 2.40 -18.02 -12.60
N THR A 125 1.59 -18.23 -13.64
CA THR A 125 0.21 -17.76 -13.77
C THR A 125 -0.78 -18.69 -13.07
N GLY A 126 -0.86 -18.55 -11.74
CA GLY A 126 -2.00 -18.90 -10.89
C GLY A 126 -2.36 -17.73 -9.99
#